data_AF-A0A3N8GTF7-F1
#
_entry.id   AF-A0A3N8GTF7-F1
#
_cell.length_a   1.000
_cell.length_b   1.000
_cell.length_c   1.000
_cell.angle_alpha   90.00
_cell.angle_beta   90.00
_cell.angle_gamma   90.00
#
_symmetry.space_group_name_H-M   'P 1'
#
loop_
_entity.id
_entity.type
_entity.pdbx_description
1 polymer ?
#
loop_
_entity_poly.entity_id
_entity_poly.type
_entity_poly.pdbx_seq_one_letter_code
_entity_poly.pdbx_strand_id
1 'polypeptide(L)'
;MKIKTKELKGAALDWAVSAALETQFKEARVVKICRMEATTPAWIERENSPGSAPHYHRFSPSTDRVQGFEIVEREGISIIRSDDDWGRDAQGYTNNVRIPVWCAERGQQTWSESTEHQQHDAMYQFYVASLTYGPTALIAAMRCYVAEICGAEIELPDELAEAV
;
A
#
# COMPACT_ATOMS: atom_id res chain seq x y z
N MET A 1 -4.82 12.48 14.12
CA MET A 1 -6.19 12.21 13.58
C MET A 1 -6.37 10.74 13.15
N LYS A 2 -7.58 10.15 13.30
CA LYS A 2 -7.91 8.80 12.76
C LYS A 2 -8.40 8.89 11.31
N ILE A 3 -7.78 8.13 10.41
CA ILE A 3 -8.13 8.09 8.97
C ILE A 3 -8.28 6.64 8.54
N LYS A 4 -9.20 6.39 7.61
CA LYS A 4 -9.38 5.06 7.02
C LYS A 4 -8.23 4.70 6.09
N THR A 5 -7.68 3.50 6.21
CA THR A 5 -6.53 3.05 5.43
C THR A 5 -6.78 3.12 3.92
N LYS A 6 -8.03 2.88 3.50
CA LYS A 6 -8.45 2.98 2.10
C LYS A 6 -8.42 4.40 1.51
N GLU A 7 -8.34 5.44 2.34
CA GLU A 7 -8.30 6.85 1.91
C GLU A 7 -6.87 7.39 1.81
N LEU A 8 -5.89 6.70 2.42
CA LEU A 8 -4.48 7.12 2.43
C LEU A 8 -3.90 7.25 1.02
N LYS A 9 -3.15 8.32 0.77
CA LYS A 9 -2.45 8.57 -0.50
C LYS A 9 -1.17 9.37 -0.28
N GLY A 10 -0.24 9.29 -1.24
CA GLY A 10 1.00 10.06 -1.22
C GLY A 10 1.80 9.88 0.07
N ALA A 11 2.32 10.99 0.62
CA ALA A 11 3.18 10.97 1.81
C ALA A 11 2.51 10.35 3.05
N ALA A 12 1.20 10.51 3.22
CA ALA A 12 0.45 9.90 4.30
C ALA A 12 0.43 8.36 4.20
N LEU A 13 0.33 7.82 2.97
CA LEU A 13 0.41 6.39 2.72
C LEU A 13 1.84 5.87 2.94
N ASP A 14 2.85 6.58 2.43
CA ASP A 14 4.26 6.20 2.62
C ASP A 14 4.66 6.20 4.10
N TRP A 15 4.18 7.19 4.86
CA TRP A 15 4.35 7.25 6.31
C TRP A 15 3.68 6.06 7.00
N ALA A 16 2.43 5.74 6.64
CA ALA A 16 1.70 4.61 7.21
C ALA A 16 2.40 3.27 6.92
N VAL A 17 2.96 3.09 5.72
CA VAL A 17 3.77 1.91 5.38
C VAL A 17 5.01 1.83 6.27
N SER A 18 5.68 2.96 6.54
CA SER A 18 6.83 2.97 7.44
C SER A 18 6.45 2.57 8.87
N ALA A 19 5.30 3.04 9.37
CA ALA A 19 4.79 2.70 10.69
C ALA A 19 4.39 1.21 10.78
N ALA A 20 3.82 0.66 9.71
CA ALA A 20 3.52 -0.77 9.61
C ALA A 20 4.79 -1.63 9.61
N LEU A 21 5.82 -1.23 8.86
CA LEU A 21 7.13 -1.89 8.87
C LEU A 21 7.78 -1.89 10.26
N GLU A 22 7.78 -0.75 10.95
CA GLU A 22 8.28 -0.63 12.33
C GLU A 22 7.51 -1.55 13.29
N THR A 23 6.21 -1.70 13.10
CA THR A 23 5.36 -2.56 13.93
C THR A 23 5.67 -4.04 13.70
N GLN A 24 5.89 -4.45 12.45
CA GLN A 24 6.16 -5.83 12.06
C GLN A 24 7.58 -6.28 12.43
N PHE A 25 8.57 -5.38 12.37
CA PHE A 25 10.00 -5.72 12.51
C PHE A 25 10.68 -5.07 13.73
N LYS A 26 9.96 -4.89 14.85
CA LYS A 26 10.46 -4.21 16.07
C LYS A 26 11.87 -4.62 16.55
N GLU A 27 12.34 -5.83 16.24
CA GLU A 27 13.67 -6.34 16.61
C GLU A 27 14.66 -6.52 15.44
N ALA A 28 14.17 -6.53 14.20
CA ALA A 28 14.99 -6.81 13.03
C ALA A 28 15.41 -5.50 12.37
N ARG A 29 16.64 -5.03 12.65
CA ARG A 29 17.28 -3.81 12.10
C ARG A 29 17.56 -3.91 10.58
N VAL A 30 16.61 -4.38 9.76
CA VAL A 30 16.83 -4.69 8.34
C VAL A 30 16.72 -3.43 7.47
N VAL A 31 15.96 -2.43 7.88
CA VAL A 31 15.93 -1.10 7.25
C VAL A 31 15.89 -0.05 8.35
N LYS A 32 16.96 0.76 8.48
CA LYS A 32 16.90 1.96 9.32
C LYS A 32 16.07 3.00 8.58
N ILE A 33 14.77 2.99 8.86
CA ILE A 33 13.90 4.09 8.48
C ILE A 33 14.12 5.19 9.51
N CYS A 34 14.79 6.27 9.10
CA CYS A 34 14.99 7.43 9.96
C CYS A 34 13.88 8.44 9.71
N ARG A 35 13.11 8.76 10.75
CA ARG A 35 12.27 9.96 10.80
C ARG A 35 13.06 11.03 11.55
N MET A 36 13.38 12.15 10.88
CA MET A 36 14.05 13.27 11.56
C MET A 36 13.08 13.99 12.49
N GLU A 37 11.80 14.09 12.08
CA GLU A 37 10.67 14.59 12.88
C GLU A 37 9.41 13.76 12.56
N ALA A 38 8.38 13.83 13.42
CA ALA A 38 7.15 13.03 13.30
C ALA A 38 6.41 13.19 11.95
N THR A 39 6.66 14.30 11.27
CA THR A 39 5.92 14.76 10.09
C THR A 39 6.79 14.78 8.82
N THR A 40 8.09 14.48 8.95
CA THR A 40 8.99 14.34 7.81
C THR A 40 8.84 12.99 7.12
N PRO A 41 9.00 12.93 5.78
CA PRO A 41 9.02 11.66 5.06
C PRO A 41 10.12 10.77 5.61
N ALA A 42 9.82 9.49 5.75
CA ALA A 42 10.78 8.47 6.15
C ALA A 42 11.98 8.44 5.17
N TRP A 43 13.18 8.20 5.69
CA TRP A 43 14.40 8.03 4.88
C TRP A 43 14.97 6.63 5.08
N ILE A 44 15.37 5.97 4.00
CA ILE A 44 16.15 4.72 4.08
C ILE A 44 17.63 5.08 4.18
N GLU A 45 18.29 4.68 5.28
CA GLU A 45 19.75 4.68 5.39
C GLU A 45 20.30 3.44 4.67
N ARG A 46 21.12 3.64 3.63
CA ARG A 46 21.84 2.55 2.97
C ARG A 46 23.29 2.55 3.45
N GLU A 47 23.74 1.41 3.98
CA GLU A 47 25.13 1.26 4.43
C GLU A 47 26.03 1.24 3.18
N ASN A 48 26.88 2.26 3.06
CA ASN A 48 27.89 2.33 2.00
C ASN A 48 29.13 1.51 2.39
N SER A 49 30.07 1.39 1.45
CA SER A 49 31.41 0.85 1.73
C SER A 49 32.00 1.48 3.01
N PRO A 50 32.73 0.70 3.83
CA PRO A 50 33.21 1.16 5.12
C PRO A 50 34.04 2.46 4.97
N GLY A 51 33.56 3.55 5.58
CA GLY A 51 34.21 4.86 5.56
C GLY A 51 33.49 5.97 4.77
N SER A 52 32.40 5.66 4.04
CA SER A 52 31.58 6.69 3.39
C SER A 52 30.44 7.17 4.30
N ALA A 53 30.07 8.45 4.20
CA ALA A 53 28.87 8.97 4.85
C ALA A 53 27.61 8.19 4.39
N PRO A 54 26.60 8.00 5.26
CA PRO A 54 25.35 7.36 4.89
C PRO A 54 24.63 8.18 3.82
N HIS A 55 24.12 7.51 2.79
CA HIS A 55 23.20 8.12 1.82
C HIS A 55 21.76 7.86 2.25
N TYR A 56 20.96 8.92 2.32
CA TYR A 56 19.55 8.88 2.65
C TYR A 56 18.72 8.95 1.37
N HIS A 57 17.88 7.95 1.14
CA HIS A 57 16.89 7.95 0.06
C HIS A 57 15.50 8.17 0.62
N ARG A 58 14.67 8.95 -0.09
CA ARG A 58 13.29 9.18 0.31
C ARG A 58 12.52 7.86 0.27
N PHE A 59 11.90 7.52 1.39
CA PHE A 59 10.99 6.38 1.49
C PHE A 59 9.64 6.76 0.87
N SER A 60 9.32 6.17 -0.28
CA SER A 60 8.11 6.48 -1.03
C SER A 60 7.53 5.25 -1.74
N PRO A 61 7.25 4.16 -1.01
CA PRO A 61 6.85 2.87 -1.59
C PRO A 61 5.54 2.91 -2.38
N SER A 62 4.70 3.94 -2.19
CA SER A 62 3.49 4.14 -3.01
C SER A 62 3.77 4.64 -4.43
N THR A 63 4.99 5.14 -4.70
CA THR A 63 5.40 5.72 -5.99
C THR A 63 6.68 5.12 -6.56
N ASP A 64 7.67 4.82 -5.71
CA ASP A 64 8.91 4.18 -6.11
C ASP A 64 8.70 2.68 -6.27
N ARG A 65 8.93 2.20 -7.49
CA ARG A 65 8.72 0.80 -7.86
C ARG A 65 9.63 -0.12 -7.10
N VAL A 66 10.90 0.24 -6.90
CA VAL A 66 11.86 -0.67 -6.25
C VAL A 66 11.43 -0.93 -4.81
N GLN A 67 11.16 0.13 -4.05
CA GLN A 67 10.69 0.03 -2.66
C GLN A 67 9.33 -0.65 -2.55
N GLY A 68 8.39 -0.28 -3.42
CA GLY A 68 7.03 -0.82 -3.39
C GLY A 68 6.99 -2.31 -3.73
N PHE A 69 7.66 -2.73 -4.80
CA PHE A 69 7.64 -4.14 -5.20
C PHE A 69 8.43 -5.05 -4.26
N GLU A 70 9.48 -4.56 -3.60
CA GLU A 70 10.16 -5.32 -2.56
C GLU A 70 9.20 -5.72 -1.43
N ILE A 71 8.32 -4.80 -1.01
CA ILE A 71 7.28 -5.10 0.00
C ILE A 71 6.24 -6.06 -0.58
N VAL A 72 5.79 -5.85 -1.83
CA VAL A 72 4.80 -6.71 -2.49
C VAL A 72 5.27 -8.17 -2.55
N GLU A 73 6.50 -8.40 -3.00
CA GLU A 73 7.08 -9.74 -3.12
C GLU A 73 7.30 -10.37 -1.75
N ARG A 74 7.87 -9.61 -0.79
CA ARG A 74 8.14 -10.09 0.57
C ARG A 74 6.86 -10.52 1.29
N GLU A 75 5.78 -9.77 1.11
CA GLU A 75 4.52 -9.97 1.83
C GLU A 75 3.52 -10.86 1.08
N GLY A 76 3.85 -11.31 -0.14
CA GLY A 76 2.98 -12.15 -0.95
C GLY A 76 1.69 -11.45 -1.37
N ILE A 77 1.78 -10.16 -1.72
CA ILE A 77 0.62 -9.36 -2.12
C ILE A 77 0.30 -9.62 -3.60
N SER A 78 -0.92 -10.07 -3.86
CA SER A 78 -1.45 -10.18 -5.22
C SER A 78 -2.00 -8.83 -5.65
N ILE A 79 -1.67 -8.38 -6.86
CA ILE A 79 -2.18 -7.13 -7.44
C ILE A 79 -2.91 -7.48 -8.73
N ILE A 80 -4.18 -7.10 -8.79
CA ILE A 80 -5.08 -7.47 -9.89
C ILE A 80 -5.65 -6.19 -10.49
N ARG A 81 -5.76 -6.18 -11.81
CA ARG A 81 -6.46 -5.11 -12.51
C ARG A 81 -7.95 -5.31 -12.32
N SER A 82 -8.63 -4.31 -11.76
CA SER A 82 -10.08 -4.29 -11.63
C SER A 82 -10.70 -3.40 -12.72
N ASP A 83 -12.03 -3.41 -12.80
CA ASP A 83 -12.78 -2.57 -13.74
C ASP A 83 -12.47 -1.09 -13.53
N ASP A 84 -12.36 -0.35 -14.63
CA ASP A 84 -12.11 1.08 -14.57
C ASP A 84 -13.25 1.82 -13.89
N ASP A 85 -12.89 2.72 -12.98
CA ASP A 85 -13.81 3.72 -12.47
C ASP A 85 -13.81 4.92 -13.43
N TRP A 86 -14.75 5.82 -13.21
CA TRP A 86 -14.90 7.04 -13.98
C TRP A 86 -14.62 8.26 -13.10
N GLY A 87 -13.92 9.24 -13.66
CA GLY A 87 -13.69 10.51 -13.02
C GLY A 87 -14.99 11.27 -12.77
N ARG A 88 -14.92 12.27 -11.90
CA ARG A 88 -16.05 13.16 -11.61
C ARG A 88 -15.71 14.59 -12.03
N ASP A 89 -16.71 15.31 -12.54
CA ASP A 89 -16.60 16.74 -12.80
C ASP A 89 -16.71 17.57 -11.51
N ALA A 90 -16.62 18.90 -11.64
CA ALA A 90 -16.71 19.82 -10.49
C ALA A 90 -18.06 19.77 -9.77
N GLN A 91 -19.08 19.22 -10.41
CA GLN A 91 -20.44 19.06 -9.92
C GLN A 91 -20.69 17.66 -9.34
N GLY A 92 -19.68 16.77 -9.41
CA GLY A 92 -19.72 15.41 -8.89
C GLY A 92 -20.32 14.38 -9.86
N TYR A 93 -20.67 14.76 -11.08
CA TYR A 93 -21.17 13.84 -12.10
C TYR A 93 -20.03 13.08 -12.78
N THR A 94 -20.33 11.86 -13.19
CA THR A 94 -19.41 11.02 -13.94
C THR A 94 -18.98 11.69 -15.25
N ASN A 95 -17.67 11.77 -15.48
CA ASN A 95 -17.08 12.29 -16.71
C ASN A 95 -16.42 11.17 -17.53
N ASN A 96 -15.88 11.52 -18.71
CA ASN A 96 -15.28 10.55 -19.62
C ASN A 96 -13.84 10.14 -19.26
N VAL A 97 -13.29 10.62 -18.14
CA VAL A 97 -11.94 10.26 -17.70
C VAL A 97 -12.01 8.87 -17.07
N ARG A 98 -11.33 7.89 -17.68
CA ARG A 98 -11.16 6.57 -17.08
C ARG A 98 -10.10 6.63 -15.98
N ILE A 99 -10.44 6.13 -14.80
CA ILE A 99 -9.52 5.97 -13.68
C ILE A 99 -9.20 4.48 -13.59
N PRO A 100 -7.96 4.07 -13.92
CA PRO A 100 -7.49 2.72 -13.66
C PRO A 100 -7.70 2.36 -12.19
N VAL A 101 -8.41 1.27 -11.93
CA VAL A 101 -8.55 0.71 -10.59
C VAL A 101 -7.75 -0.59 -10.50
N TRP A 102 -6.92 -0.63 -9.48
CA TRP A 102 -6.21 -1.83 -9.06
C TRP A 102 -6.79 -2.28 -7.73
N CYS A 103 -6.91 -3.58 -7.55
CA CYS A 103 -7.14 -4.16 -6.24
C CYS A 103 -5.92 -4.98 -5.82
N ALA A 104 -5.70 -5.05 -4.51
CA ALA A 104 -4.65 -5.84 -3.91
C ALA A 104 -5.18 -6.63 -2.71
N GLU A 105 -4.58 -7.80 -2.51
CA GLU A 105 -4.86 -8.71 -1.41
C GLU A 105 -3.56 -9.35 -0.89
N ARG A 106 -3.45 -9.55 0.42
CA ARG A 106 -2.30 -10.19 1.07
C ARG A 106 -2.68 -11.55 1.65
N GLY A 107 -2.20 -12.63 1.03
CA GLY A 107 -2.05 -13.95 1.65
C GLY A 107 -3.24 -14.94 1.63
N GLN A 108 -2.91 -16.18 1.23
CA GLN A 108 -3.46 -17.52 1.55
C GLN A 108 -4.97 -17.85 1.41
N GLN A 109 -5.87 -16.88 1.35
CA GLN A 109 -7.28 -17.11 1.02
C GLN A 109 -7.44 -16.59 -0.40
N THR A 110 -7.42 -17.37 -1.48
CA THR A 110 -8.51 -18.27 -1.81
C THR A 110 -8.05 -19.11 -3.00
N TRP A 111 -7.78 -20.38 -2.75
CA TRP A 111 -7.72 -21.40 -3.79
C TRP A 111 -8.89 -22.31 -3.48
N SER A 112 -10.06 -21.91 -3.96
CA SER A 112 -11.12 -22.87 -4.18
C SER A 112 -11.01 -23.27 -5.64
N GLU A 113 -10.48 -24.46 -5.91
CA GLU A 113 -10.91 -25.19 -7.11
C GLU A 113 -12.39 -25.53 -6.89
N SER A 114 -13.28 -24.58 -7.18
CA SER A 114 -14.69 -24.90 -7.25
C SER A 114 -14.89 -25.80 -8.47
N THR A 115 -15.07 -27.09 -8.20
CA THR A 115 -15.62 -28.07 -9.14
C THR A 115 -17.13 -28.21 -8.93
N GLU A 116 -17.83 -27.13 -8.56
CA GLU A 116 -19.29 -27.14 -8.47
C GLU A 116 -19.93 -27.26 -9.87
N HIS A 117 -20.01 -28.50 -10.34
CA HIS A 117 -21.07 -29.11 -11.15
C HIS A 117 -21.52 -28.47 -12.47
N GLN A 118 -20.81 -27.49 -13.05
CA GLN A 118 -21.08 -26.98 -14.40
C GLN A 118 -19.79 -26.49 -15.12
N GLN A 119 -18.84 -27.36 -15.48
CA GLN A 119 -17.79 -27.07 -16.49
C GLN A 119 -17.22 -25.62 -16.54
N HIS A 120 -16.92 -24.99 -15.41
CA HIS A 120 -16.28 -23.68 -15.40
C HIS A 120 -14.75 -23.85 -15.52
N ASP A 121 -14.09 -22.94 -16.22
CA ASP A 121 -12.62 -22.83 -16.21
C ASP A 121 -12.13 -22.51 -14.78
N ALA A 122 -10.86 -22.82 -14.50
CA ALA A 122 -10.24 -22.51 -13.22
C ALA A 122 -10.41 -21.01 -12.88
N MET A 123 -11.03 -20.72 -11.73
CA MET A 123 -11.34 -19.36 -11.29
C MET A 123 -10.70 -19.07 -9.93
N TYR A 124 -10.13 -17.86 -9.80
CA TYR A 124 -9.70 -17.32 -8.51
C TYR A 124 -10.85 -16.54 -7.88
N GLN A 125 -11.17 -16.84 -6.63
CA GLN A 125 -12.20 -16.11 -5.87
C GLN A 125 -11.53 -15.16 -4.89
N PHE A 126 -12.14 -14.01 -4.64
CA PHE A 126 -11.65 -13.03 -3.66
C PHE A 126 -12.82 -12.59 -2.78
N TYR A 127 -12.59 -12.44 -1.48
CA TYR A 127 -13.59 -11.79 -0.63
C TYR A 127 -13.51 -10.29 -0.85
N VAL A 128 -14.62 -9.65 -1.22
CA VAL A 128 -14.63 -8.19 -1.44
C VAL A 128 -14.14 -7.40 -0.22
N ALA A 129 -14.33 -7.94 0.98
CA ALA A 129 -13.90 -7.34 2.23
C ALA A 129 -12.39 -7.41 2.48
N SER A 130 -11.66 -8.35 1.85
CA SER A 130 -10.19 -8.45 1.93
C SER A 130 -9.47 -7.60 0.88
N LEU A 131 -10.19 -7.13 -0.14
CA LEU A 131 -9.61 -6.33 -1.22
C LEU A 131 -9.42 -4.87 -0.81
N THR A 132 -8.25 -4.34 -1.19
CA THR A 132 -7.95 -2.91 -1.05
C THR A 132 -7.76 -2.30 -2.42
N TYR A 133 -8.40 -1.16 -2.67
CA TYR A 133 -8.40 -0.51 -3.97
C TYR A 133 -7.44 0.68 -4.03
N GLY A 134 -6.92 0.95 -5.22
CA GLY A 134 -6.08 2.12 -5.48
C GLY A 134 -6.07 2.52 -6.96
N PRO A 135 -5.79 3.79 -7.27
CA PRO A 135 -5.65 4.27 -8.64
C PRO A 135 -4.38 3.75 -9.35
N THR A 136 -3.43 3.21 -8.59
CA THR A 136 -2.24 2.54 -9.09
C THR A 136 -2.03 1.22 -8.37
N ALA A 137 -1.32 0.29 -9.00
CA ALA A 137 -0.98 -1.01 -8.43
C ALA A 137 -0.26 -0.86 -7.07
N LEU A 138 0.71 0.05 -6.98
CA LEU A 138 1.46 0.29 -5.74
C LEU A 138 0.59 0.90 -4.64
N ILE A 139 -0.30 1.85 -4.97
CA ILE A 139 -1.20 2.42 -3.96
C ILE A 139 -2.15 1.36 -3.42
N ALA A 140 -2.72 0.51 -4.29
CA ALA A 140 -3.57 -0.60 -3.86
C ALA A 140 -2.79 -1.56 -2.94
N ALA A 141 -1.58 -1.95 -3.33
CA ALA A 141 -0.72 -2.84 -2.56
C ALA A 141 -0.30 -2.26 -1.21
N MET A 142 0.14 -1.00 -1.16
CA MET A 142 0.56 -0.37 0.09
C MET A 142 -0.61 -0.17 1.06
N ARG A 143 -1.81 0.15 0.55
CA ARG A 143 -3.02 0.20 1.38
C ARG A 143 -3.37 -1.18 1.94
N CYS A 144 -3.26 -2.23 1.13
CA CYS A 144 -3.47 -3.60 1.57
C CYS A 144 -2.47 -4.00 2.68
N TYR A 145 -1.19 -3.68 2.48
CA TYR A 145 -0.15 -3.92 3.47
C TYR A 145 -0.41 -3.22 4.80
N VAL A 146 -0.74 -1.92 4.77
CA VAL A 146 -1.07 -1.14 5.97
C VAL A 146 -2.34 -1.67 6.63
N ALA A 147 -3.36 -2.04 5.85
CA ALA A 147 -4.63 -2.53 6.38
C ALA A 147 -4.46 -3.84 7.15
N GLU A 148 -3.58 -4.72 6.67
CA GLU A 148 -3.30 -5.99 7.33
C GLU A 148 -2.57 -5.83 8.67
N ILE A 149 -1.67 -4.84 8.77
CA ILE A 149 -0.83 -4.66 9.97
C ILE A 149 -1.46 -3.70 10.97
N CYS A 150 -2.01 -2.59 10.49
CA CYS A 150 -2.54 -1.51 11.32
C CYS A 150 -4.07 -1.55 11.42
N GLY A 151 -4.76 -2.31 10.56
CA GLY A 151 -6.22 -2.40 10.52
C GLY A 151 -6.87 -1.40 9.54
N ALA A 152 -8.21 -1.33 9.61
CA ALA A 152 -9.02 -0.50 8.71
C ALA A 152 -8.85 1.02 8.93
N GLU A 153 -8.35 1.42 10.10
CA GLU A 153 -8.10 2.80 10.49
C GLU A 153 -6.74 2.92 11.15
N ILE A 154 -6.04 4.02 10.88
CA ILE A 154 -4.73 4.32 11.44
C ILE A 154 -4.71 5.75 11.99
N GLU A 155 -3.94 5.94 13.07
CA GLU A 155 -3.69 7.26 13.66
C GLU A 155 -2.52 7.94 12.94
N LEU A 156 -2.82 9.05 12.24
CA LEU A 156 -1.82 9.88 11.58
C LEU A 156 -1.52 11.14 12.40
N PRO A 157 -0.29 11.67 12.32
CA PRO A 157 0.02 13.03 12.74
C PRO A 157 -0.84 14.05 11.99
N ASP A 158 -1.26 15.12 12.66
CA ASP A 158 -2.26 16.05 12.12
C ASP A 158 -1.79 16.76 10.84
N GLU A 159 -0.50 17.09 10.74
CA GLU A 159 0.10 17.70 9.54
C GLU A 159 0.01 16.80 8.28
N LEU A 160 0.06 15.47 8.46
CA LEU A 160 -0.09 14.52 7.36
C LEU A 160 -1.55 14.20 7.07
N ALA A 161 -2.42 14.31 8.08
CA ALA A 161 -3.85 14.12 7.95
C ALA A 161 -4.51 15.21 7.10
N GLU A 162 -4.05 16.46 7.21
CA GLU A 162 -4.55 17.59 6.41
C GLU A 162 -4.18 17.50 4.92
N ALA A 163 -3.21 16.66 4.56
CA ALA A 163 -2.73 16.46 3.19
C ALA A 163 -3.37 15.26 2.45
N VAL A 164 -4.29 14.52 3.12
CA VAL A 164 -5.07 13.41 2.55
C VAL A 164 -6.33 13.93 1.87
#